data_AF-A0A2A9FGD4-F1
#
_entry.id   AF-A0A2A9FGD4-F1
#
_cell.length_a   1.000
_cell.length_b   1.000
_cell.length_c   1.000
_cell.angle_alpha   90.00
_cell.angle_beta   90.00
_cell.angle_gamma   90.00
#
_symmetry.space_group_name_H-M   'P 1'
#
loop_
_entity.id
_entity.type
_entity.pdbx_description
1 polymer ?
#
loop_
_entity_poly.entity_id
_entity_poly.type
_entity_poly.pdbx_seq_one_letter_code
_entity_poly.pdbx_strand_id
1 'polypeptide(L)'
;MTTGDNTGLLEQALEQPFGPDALSVEFEHSPLPRMPQPVPWWRREPGAEDPVDHAALDWVDHGYILDVGCSTGRHLETRAARGVPGHGIDVSPASIALAKQAGVSCCEADVFAYTPPHPVDVVLAVGGNGGMAGSLAAFPGFLSRLASWLTADGRIVLTVSGWSRFPPGRLHLDAAPGYPGDVRMRFRLGARTGPWFP
;
A
#
# COMPACT_ATOMS: atom_id res chain seq x y z
N MET A 1 -0.88 -28.01 4.63
CA MET A 1 -0.43 -27.04 3.61
C MET A 1 -1.07 -25.70 3.96
N THR A 2 -0.35 -24.87 4.72
CA THR A 2 -0.78 -23.52 5.04
C THR A 2 -0.36 -22.61 3.90
N THR A 3 -1.33 -22.08 3.16
CA THR A 3 -1.15 -20.88 2.37
C THR A 3 -0.65 -19.82 3.35
N GLY A 4 0.63 -19.49 3.29
CA GLY A 4 1.17 -18.43 4.13
C GLY A 4 0.43 -17.16 3.75
N ASP A 5 -0.31 -16.61 4.69
CA ASP A 5 -1.01 -15.36 4.49
C ASP A 5 -0.05 -14.23 4.84
N ASN A 6 0.30 -13.38 3.86
CA ASN A 6 1.13 -12.20 4.09
C ASN A 6 0.50 -11.26 5.12
N THR A 7 -0.83 -11.28 5.19
CA THR A 7 -1.65 -10.47 6.09
C THR A 7 -1.29 -10.74 7.55
N GLY A 8 -1.00 -11.99 7.91
CA GLY A 8 -0.80 -12.38 9.31
C GLY A 8 0.37 -11.71 10.04
N LEU A 9 1.42 -11.23 9.34
CA LEU A 9 2.50 -10.48 10.01
C LEU A 9 2.20 -8.98 10.14
N LEU A 10 1.55 -8.40 9.13
CA LEU A 10 1.07 -7.03 9.20
C LEU A 10 0.06 -6.86 10.34
N GLU A 11 -0.91 -7.77 10.42
CA GLU A 11 -1.96 -7.74 11.46
C GLU A 11 -1.36 -7.81 12.87
N GLN A 12 -0.43 -8.72 13.09
CA GLN A 12 0.26 -8.83 14.38
C GLN A 12 1.05 -7.57 14.74
N ALA A 13 1.67 -6.91 13.74
CA ALA A 13 2.37 -5.66 13.96
C ALA A 13 1.41 -4.51 14.32
N LEU A 14 0.18 -4.53 13.80
CA LEU A 14 -0.86 -3.55 14.13
C LEU A 14 -1.45 -3.76 15.54
N GLU A 15 -1.46 -5.00 16.03
CA GLU A 15 -2.02 -5.38 17.33
C GLU A 15 -1.06 -5.14 18.51
N GLN A 16 0.26 -5.26 18.32
CA GLN A 16 1.23 -5.22 19.43
C GLN A 16 1.97 -3.87 19.54
N PRO A 17 2.26 -3.37 20.77
CA PRO A 17 3.10 -2.19 21.00
C PRO A 17 4.50 -2.31 20.39
N PHE A 18 5.08 -1.18 19.99
CA PHE A 18 6.40 -1.11 19.38
C PHE A 18 7.52 -1.63 20.29
N GLY A 19 8.53 -2.26 19.69
CA GLY A 19 9.76 -2.78 20.30
C GLY A 19 10.82 -3.06 19.22
N PRO A 20 11.95 -3.73 19.52
CA PRO A 20 12.99 -4.04 18.53
C PRO A 20 12.51 -4.91 17.34
N ASP A 21 11.30 -5.45 17.40
CA ASP A 21 10.64 -6.26 16.37
C ASP A 21 9.71 -5.43 15.46
N ALA A 22 10.21 -4.35 14.87
CA ALA A 22 9.42 -3.54 13.93
C ALA A 22 9.13 -4.30 12.61
N LEU A 23 7.92 -4.16 12.08
CA LEU A 23 7.57 -4.71 10.77
C LEU A 23 8.46 -4.09 9.70
N SER A 24 9.04 -4.94 8.86
CA SER A 24 9.88 -4.52 7.74
C SER A 24 9.57 -5.34 6.49
N VAL A 25 9.95 -4.81 5.35
CA VAL A 25 9.93 -5.51 4.06
C VAL A 25 11.36 -5.81 3.65
N GLU A 26 11.58 -7.02 3.15
CA GLU A 26 12.83 -7.39 2.46
C GLU A 26 12.53 -7.87 1.05
N PHE A 27 13.48 -7.66 0.14
CA PHE A 27 13.36 -7.99 -1.27
C PHE A 27 14.11 -9.29 -1.57
N GLU A 28 13.52 -10.13 -2.41
CA GLU A 28 14.08 -11.41 -2.83
C GLU A 28 15.37 -11.14 -3.63
N HIS A 29 16.43 -11.89 -3.32
CA HIS A 29 17.73 -11.75 -3.98
C HIS A 29 18.28 -10.30 -4.02
N SER A 30 18.05 -9.53 -2.96
CA SER A 30 18.52 -8.15 -2.86
C SER A 30 19.39 -7.92 -1.64
N PRO A 31 20.57 -7.30 -1.78
CA PRO A 31 21.37 -6.85 -0.65
C PRO A 31 20.88 -5.51 -0.06
N LEU A 32 19.73 -4.97 -0.51
CA LEU A 32 19.14 -3.78 0.08
C LEU A 32 18.83 -4.00 1.57
N PRO A 33 19.01 -2.97 2.42
CA PRO A 33 18.57 -3.05 3.80
C PRO A 33 17.05 -3.27 3.84
N ARG A 34 16.60 -3.94 4.91
CA ARG A 34 15.17 -4.10 5.17
C ARG A 34 14.53 -2.72 5.30
N MET A 35 13.39 -2.54 4.65
CA MET A 35 12.65 -1.29 4.68
C MET A 35 11.64 -1.32 5.83
N PRO A 36 11.83 -0.51 6.89
CA PRO A 36 10.87 -0.44 7.97
C PRO A 36 9.53 0.06 7.45
N GLN A 37 8.44 -0.50 7.98
CA GLN A 37 7.08 -0.07 7.66
C GLN A 37 6.61 0.97 8.69
N PRO A 38 5.77 1.94 8.29
CA PRO A 38 5.32 3.04 9.14
C PRO A 38 4.21 2.60 10.11
N VAL A 39 4.43 1.52 10.87
CA VAL A 39 3.46 0.96 11.81
C VAL A 39 2.98 1.99 12.85
N PRO A 40 3.85 2.82 13.47
CA PRO A 40 3.39 3.86 14.39
C PRO A 40 2.39 4.83 13.74
N TRP A 41 2.58 5.17 12.46
CA TRP A 41 1.67 6.02 11.70
C TRP A 41 0.31 5.33 11.49
N TRP A 42 0.32 4.06 11.06
CA TRP A 42 -0.91 3.28 10.90
C TRP A 42 -1.69 3.12 12.21
N ARG A 43 -0.98 3.04 13.34
CA ARG A 43 -1.56 2.89 14.68
C ARG A 43 -1.92 4.22 15.36
N ARG A 44 -1.69 5.36 14.70
CA ARG A 44 -1.95 6.70 15.25
C ARG A 44 -1.17 6.98 16.54
N GLU A 45 0.03 6.42 16.65
CA GLU A 45 0.85 6.61 17.83
C GLU A 45 1.32 8.07 17.97
N PRO A 46 1.36 8.62 19.19
CA PRO A 46 1.86 9.98 19.41
C PRO A 46 3.31 10.14 18.89
N GLY A 47 3.54 11.18 18.09
CA GLY A 47 4.85 11.46 17.50
C GLY A 47 5.21 10.64 16.26
N ALA A 48 4.29 9.81 15.76
CA ALA A 48 4.49 9.13 14.48
C ALA A 48 4.53 10.13 13.31
N GLU A 49 5.55 10.01 12.47
CA GLU A 49 5.69 10.77 11.23
C GLU A 49 4.91 10.09 10.10
N ASP A 50 4.36 10.89 9.20
CA ASP A 50 3.73 10.40 7.98
C ASP A 50 4.78 9.88 6.99
N PRO A 51 4.45 8.85 6.19
CA PRO A 51 5.33 8.37 5.13
C PRO A 51 5.64 9.48 4.10
N VAL A 52 6.83 9.43 3.50
CA VAL A 52 7.29 10.46 2.55
C VAL A 52 6.33 10.71 1.38
N ASP A 53 5.62 9.67 0.93
CA ASP A 53 4.69 9.76 -0.19
C ASP A 53 3.28 10.23 0.21
N HIS A 54 3.05 10.51 1.49
CA HIS A 54 1.83 11.13 1.99
C HIS A 54 1.59 12.53 1.38
N ALA A 55 2.66 13.24 0.98
CA ALA A 55 2.55 14.51 0.26
C ALA A 55 1.78 14.41 -1.07
N ALA A 56 1.70 13.22 -1.68
CA ALA A 56 0.90 13.00 -2.89
C ALA A 56 -0.61 13.25 -2.66
N LEU A 57 -1.09 13.13 -1.41
CA LEU A 57 -2.47 13.42 -1.07
C LEU A 57 -2.83 14.89 -1.27
N ASP A 58 -1.86 15.81 -1.24
CA ASP A 58 -2.09 17.23 -1.47
C ASP A 58 -2.44 17.57 -2.92
N TRP A 59 -2.31 16.61 -3.84
CA TRP A 59 -2.84 16.72 -5.20
C TRP A 59 -4.35 16.43 -5.26
N VAL A 60 -4.96 16.11 -4.12
CA VAL A 60 -6.38 15.81 -3.97
C VAL A 60 -7.03 16.77 -2.99
N ASP A 61 -7.72 17.72 -3.57
CA ASP A 61 -8.34 18.89 -2.94
C ASP A 61 -9.88 18.88 -3.04
N HIS A 62 -10.45 18.05 -3.91
CA HIS A 62 -11.90 17.88 -4.10
C HIS A 62 -12.22 16.50 -4.71
N GLY A 63 -13.52 16.19 -4.77
CA GLY A 63 -14.06 14.95 -5.35
C GLY A 63 -14.27 13.83 -4.32
N TYR A 64 -14.87 12.74 -4.77
CA TYR A 64 -15.04 11.51 -3.99
C TYR A 64 -13.88 10.54 -4.26
N ILE A 65 -13.21 10.11 -3.20
CA ILE A 65 -12.03 9.23 -3.27
C ILE A 65 -12.43 7.76 -3.15
N LEU A 66 -11.81 6.89 -3.97
CA LEU A 66 -11.62 5.47 -3.66
C LEU A 66 -10.14 5.21 -3.32
N ASP A 67 -9.84 4.84 -2.09
CA ASP A 67 -8.48 4.56 -1.62
C ASP A 67 -8.19 3.05 -1.67
N VAL A 68 -7.29 2.66 -2.55
CA VAL A 68 -6.93 1.26 -2.82
C VAL A 68 -5.72 0.86 -1.99
N GLY A 69 -5.89 -0.16 -1.15
CA GLY A 69 -4.91 -0.50 -0.12
C GLY A 69 -4.93 0.56 0.98
N CYS A 70 -6.13 0.90 1.47
CA CYS A 70 -6.32 2.01 2.42
C CYS A 70 -5.72 1.75 3.81
N SER A 71 -5.29 0.51 4.09
CA SER A 71 -4.77 0.08 5.38
C SER A 71 -5.67 0.56 6.53
N THR A 72 -5.11 1.18 7.57
CA THR A 72 -5.84 1.71 8.73
C THR A 72 -6.55 3.04 8.47
N GLY A 73 -6.67 3.46 7.20
CA GLY A 73 -7.49 4.57 6.73
C GLY A 73 -6.88 5.97 6.92
N ARG A 74 -5.58 6.07 7.17
CA ARG A 74 -4.90 7.35 7.49
C ARG A 74 -4.97 8.38 6.36
N HIS A 75 -4.92 7.95 5.11
CA HIS A 75 -5.04 8.83 3.95
C HIS A 75 -6.43 9.47 3.89
N LEU A 76 -7.48 8.63 3.99
CA LEU A 76 -8.87 9.08 4.02
C LEU A 76 -9.19 9.95 5.22
N GLU A 77 -8.67 9.63 6.42
CA GLU A 77 -8.82 10.48 7.61
C GLU A 77 -8.25 11.88 7.36
N THR A 78 -7.05 11.96 6.78
CA THR A 78 -6.39 13.23 6.47
C THR A 78 -7.16 14.04 5.42
N ARG A 79 -7.73 13.37 4.40
CA ARG A 79 -8.52 14.03 3.35
C ARG A 79 -9.91 14.45 3.84
N ALA A 80 -10.57 13.63 4.64
CA ALA A 80 -11.85 13.94 5.25
C ALA A 80 -11.75 15.16 6.17
N ALA A 81 -10.66 15.32 6.92
CA ALA A 81 -10.38 16.51 7.73
C ALA A 81 -10.27 17.81 6.89
N ARG A 82 -10.02 17.69 5.58
CA ARG A 82 -10.00 18.81 4.61
C ARG A 82 -11.28 18.90 3.78
N GLY A 83 -12.34 18.16 4.14
CA GLY A 83 -13.63 18.19 3.46
C GLY A 83 -13.70 17.33 2.19
N VAL A 84 -12.71 16.47 1.94
CA VAL A 84 -12.69 15.57 0.78
C VAL A 84 -13.11 14.16 1.24
N PRO A 85 -14.35 13.70 0.93
CA PRO A 85 -14.84 12.41 1.37
C PRO A 85 -14.28 11.25 0.53
N GLY A 86 -14.40 10.03 1.04
CA GLY A 86 -14.05 8.85 0.27
C GLY A 86 -14.41 7.54 0.94
N HIS A 87 -14.09 6.46 0.23
CA HIS A 87 -14.23 5.07 0.67
C HIS A 87 -12.92 4.33 0.45
N GLY A 88 -12.54 3.45 1.38
CA GLY A 88 -11.31 2.66 1.31
C GLY A 88 -11.58 1.18 1.06
N ILE A 89 -10.69 0.53 0.32
CA ILE A 89 -10.64 -0.93 0.20
C ILE A 89 -9.26 -1.43 0.61
N ASP A 90 -9.22 -2.55 1.33
CA ASP A 90 -7.99 -3.25 1.68
C ASP A 90 -8.29 -4.74 1.82
N VAL A 91 -7.30 -5.59 1.59
CA VAL A 91 -7.45 -7.06 1.75
C VAL A 91 -7.26 -7.50 3.20
N SER A 92 -6.71 -6.65 4.08
CA SER A 92 -6.42 -6.99 5.47
C SER A 92 -7.60 -6.72 6.40
N PRO A 93 -8.23 -7.77 6.98
CA PRO A 93 -9.31 -7.61 7.95
C PRO A 93 -8.92 -6.74 9.16
N ALA A 94 -7.72 -6.92 9.73
CA ALA A 94 -7.31 -6.13 10.89
C ALA A 94 -7.11 -4.64 10.55
N SER A 95 -6.57 -4.35 9.36
CA SER A 95 -6.42 -2.97 8.89
C SER A 95 -7.80 -2.29 8.74
N ILE A 96 -8.75 -2.98 8.12
CA ILE A 96 -10.14 -2.51 7.96
C ILE A 96 -10.83 -2.34 9.32
N ALA A 97 -10.59 -3.23 10.28
CA ALA A 97 -11.13 -3.09 11.63
C ALA A 97 -10.65 -1.79 12.31
N LEU A 98 -9.35 -1.49 12.22
CA LEU A 98 -8.78 -0.25 12.76
C LEU A 98 -9.26 1.00 12.01
N ALA A 99 -9.39 0.92 10.68
CA ALA A 99 -9.93 2.02 9.87
C ALA A 99 -11.38 2.35 10.27
N LYS A 100 -12.23 1.34 10.43
CA LYS A 100 -13.62 1.49 10.88
C LYS A 100 -13.71 2.07 12.30
N GLN A 101 -12.85 1.63 13.22
CA GLN A 101 -12.79 2.18 14.58
C GLN A 101 -12.43 3.67 14.58
N ALA A 102 -11.65 4.12 13.61
CA ALA A 102 -11.33 5.53 13.41
C ALA A 102 -12.41 6.32 12.64
N GLY A 103 -13.55 5.70 12.32
CA GLY A 103 -14.66 6.35 11.61
C GLY A 103 -14.46 6.44 10.09
N VAL A 104 -13.50 5.71 9.52
CA VAL A 104 -13.25 5.69 8.07
C VAL A 104 -14.25 4.78 7.37
N SER A 105 -14.89 5.29 6.32
CA SER A 105 -15.72 4.49 5.40
C SER A 105 -14.83 3.53 4.61
N CYS A 106 -14.93 2.23 4.84
CA CYS A 106 -14.11 1.23 4.15
C CYS A 106 -14.71 -0.18 4.21
N CYS A 107 -14.24 -1.08 3.33
CA CYS A 107 -14.54 -2.50 3.37
C CYS A 107 -13.34 -3.39 3.02
N GLU A 108 -13.42 -4.65 3.43
CA GLU A 108 -12.46 -5.67 3.01
C GLU A 108 -12.75 -6.05 1.56
N ALA A 109 -11.77 -5.84 0.68
CA ALA A 109 -11.91 -6.14 -0.73
C ALA A 109 -10.56 -6.20 -1.45
N ASP A 110 -10.46 -7.12 -2.40
CA ASP A 110 -9.35 -7.19 -3.36
C ASP A 110 -9.63 -6.25 -4.53
N VAL A 111 -8.68 -5.36 -4.84
CA VAL A 111 -8.71 -4.44 -6.00
C VAL A 111 -9.04 -5.14 -7.32
N PHE A 112 -8.60 -6.39 -7.49
CA PHE A 112 -8.82 -7.18 -8.71
C PHE A 112 -10.22 -7.81 -8.78
N ALA A 113 -10.93 -7.91 -7.65
CA ALA A 113 -12.29 -8.44 -7.56
C ALA A 113 -13.36 -7.38 -7.26
N TYR A 114 -12.95 -6.21 -6.76
CA TYR A 114 -13.86 -5.14 -6.34
C TYR A 114 -14.42 -4.31 -7.50
N THR A 115 -15.64 -3.82 -7.37
CA THR A 115 -16.20 -2.78 -8.24
C THR A 115 -17.00 -1.81 -7.37
N PRO A 116 -16.68 -0.50 -7.37
CA PRO A 116 -17.45 0.47 -6.60
C PRO A 116 -18.88 0.57 -7.19
N PRO A 117 -19.89 0.85 -6.35
CA PRO A 117 -21.28 0.96 -6.80
C PRO A 117 -21.51 2.15 -7.74
N HIS A 118 -20.67 3.17 -7.65
CA HIS A 118 -20.70 4.37 -8.47
C HIS A 118 -19.28 4.75 -8.90
N PRO A 119 -19.10 5.39 -10.06
CA PRO A 119 -17.82 5.98 -10.43
C PRO A 119 -17.35 7.01 -9.38
N VAL A 120 -16.04 7.19 -9.29
CA VAL A 120 -15.39 8.09 -8.33
C VAL A 120 -14.54 9.13 -9.07
N ASP A 121 -14.29 10.27 -8.42
CA ASP A 121 -13.50 11.35 -9.02
C ASP A 121 -12.00 11.08 -8.91
N VAL A 122 -11.59 10.39 -7.84
CA VAL A 122 -10.18 10.09 -7.59
C VAL A 122 -10.01 8.66 -7.12
N VAL A 123 -9.10 7.93 -7.76
CA VAL A 123 -8.59 6.65 -7.22
C VAL A 123 -7.20 6.91 -6.63
N LEU A 124 -7.03 6.64 -5.34
CA LEU A 124 -5.73 6.66 -4.66
C LEU A 124 -5.11 5.27 -4.66
N ALA A 125 -3.82 5.19 -4.98
CA ALA A 125 -2.96 4.04 -4.77
C ALA A 125 -1.59 4.55 -4.27
N VAL A 126 -1.59 5.10 -3.05
CA VAL A 126 -0.44 5.72 -2.37
C VAL A 126 0.12 4.77 -1.31
N GLY A 127 1.42 4.78 -1.05
CA GLY A 127 2.13 3.81 -0.19
C GLY A 127 3.05 2.86 -0.97
N GLY A 128 3.42 3.20 -2.22
CA GLY A 128 4.10 2.28 -3.14
C GLY A 128 3.14 1.28 -3.81
N ASN A 129 1.83 1.54 -3.73
CA ASN A 129 0.76 0.65 -4.17
C ASN A 129 0.74 0.40 -5.68
N GLY A 130 1.50 1.15 -6.49
CA GLY A 130 1.77 0.74 -7.88
C GLY A 130 2.41 -0.64 -8.00
N GLY A 131 3.10 -1.12 -6.95
CA GLY A 131 3.63 -2.47 -6.84
C GLY A 131 2.55 -3.56 -6.85
N MET A 132 1.29 -3.26 -6.54
CA MET A 132 0.20 -4.25 -6.60
C MET A 132 -0.01 -4.83 -8.01
N ALA A 133 0.45 -4.15 -9.06
CA ALA A 133 0.49 -4.73 -10.40
C ALA A 133 1.38 -5.98 -10.50
N GLY A 134 2.36 -6.13 -9.61
CA GLY A 134 3.27 -7.26 -9.49
C GLY A 134 4.35 -7.37 -10.58
N SER A 135 4.18 -6.69 -11.72
CA SER A 135 5.23 -6.54 -12.73
C SER A 135 4.97 -5.33 -13.63
N LEU A 136 6.02 -4.83 -14.29
CA LEU A 136 5.91 -3.78 -15.30
C LEU A 136 5.00 -4.21 -16.46
N ALA A 137 5.00 -5.49 -16.84
CA ALA A 137 4.15 -6.01 -17.91
C ALA A 137 2.66 -5.99 -17.54
N ALA A 138 2.32 -6.19 -16.26
CA ALA A 138 0.95 -6.15 -15.76
C ALA A 138 0.47 -4.73 -15.39
N PHE A 139 1.39 -3.78 -15.26
CA PHE A 139 1.10 -2.41 -14.83
C PHE A 139 0.06 -1.68 -15.70
N PRO A 140 0.06 -1.77 -17.06
CA PRO A 140 -1.00 -1.18 -17.88
C PRO A 140 -2.39 -1.75 -17.59
N GLY A 141 -2.49 -3.05 -17.29
CA GLY A 141 -3.74 -3.70 -16.92
C GLY A 141 -4.25 -3.22 -15.55
N PHE A 142 -3.33 -3.05 -14.60
CA PHE A 142 -3.66 -2.47 -13.29
C PHE A 142 -4.18 -1.02 -13.42
N LEU A 143 -3.49 -0.17 -14.19
CA LEU A 143 -3.96 1.19 -14.46
C LEU A 143 -5.34 1.21 -15.14
N SER A 144 -5.57 0.31 -16.10
CA SER A 144 -6.87 0.18 -16.77
C SER A 144 -7.97 -0.23 -15.79
N ARG A 145 -7.67 -1.11 -14.83
CA ARG A 145 -8.60 -1.49 -13.76
C ARG A 145 -8.97 -0.29 -12.89
N LEU A 146 -7.98 0.45 -12.39
CA LEU A 146 -8.23 1.65 -11.58
C LEU A 146 -9.02 2.71 -12.38
N ALA A 147 -8.66 2.92 -13.64
CA ALA A 147 -9.32 3.89 -14.52
C ALA A 147 -10.78 3.53 -14.82
N SER A 148 -11.14 2.24 -14.83
CA SER A 148 -12.52 1.80 -15.08
C SER A 148 -13.53 2.26 -14.03
N TRP A 149 -13.05 2.73 -12.88
CA TRP A 149 -13.87 3.24 -11.79
C TRP A 149 -14.05 4.76 -11.80
N LEU A 150 -13.34 5.46 -12.69
CA LEU A 150 -13.32 6.92 -12.70
C LEU A 150 -14.55 7.50 -13.40
N THR A 151 -14.94 8.69 -12.95
CA THR A 151 -15.74 9.62 -13.76
C THR A 151 -14.94 10.07 -14.99
N ALA A 152 -15.61 10.72 -15.96
CA ALA A 152 -14.96 11.15 -17.21
C ALA A 152 -13.77 12.11 -16.99
N ASP A 153 -13.85 12.94 -15.96
CA ASP A 153 -12.80 13.91 -15.57
C ASP A 153 -11.98 13.41 -14.36
N GLY A 154 -12.16 12.15 -13.97
CA GLY A 154 -11.51 11.57 -12.82
C GLY A 154 -10.02 11.33 -13.03
N ARG A 155 -9.29 11.14 -11.93
CA ARG A 155 -7.83 10.94 -11.95
C ARG A 155 -7.37 9.82 -11.03
N ILE A 156 -6.25 9.19 -11.40
CA ILE A 156 -5.51 8.28 -10.53
C ILE A 156 -4.37 9.06 -9.89
N VAL A 157 -4.21 8.96 -8.57
CA VAL A 157 -3.00 9.39 -7.88
C VAL A 157 -2.35 8.15 -7.30
N LEU A 158 -1.16 7.82 -7.77
CA LEU A 158 -0.44 6.62 -7.37
C LEU A 158 1.02 6.92 -7.07
N THR A 159 1.61 6.16 -6.15
CA THR A 159 3.06 6.23 -5.87
C THR A 159 3.76 4.92 -6.24
N VAL A 160 4.98 5.07 -6.76
CA VAL A 160 5.83 3.98 -7.22
C VAL A 160 7.23 4.13 -6.65
N SER A 161 7.91 3.00 -6.46
CA SER A 161 9.33 2.99 -6.10
C SER A 161 10.19 3.34 -7.32
N GLY A 162 11.09 4.32 -7.16
CA GLY A 162 12.06 4.72 -8.17
C GLY A 162 13.24 3.76 -8.27
N TRP A 163 13.02 2.55 -8.78
CA TRP A 163 14.01 1.46 -8.79
C TRP A 163 15.34 1.81 -9.48
N SER A 164 15.33 2.75 -10.44
CA SER A 164 16.53 3.25 -11.11
C SER A 164 17.45 4.10 -10.23
N ARG A 165 17.00 4.52 -9.04
CA ARG A 165 17.78 5.34 -8.10
C ARG A 165 18.67 4.52 -7.17
N PHE A 166 18.55 3.19 -7.18
CA PHE A 166 19.43 2.33 -6.40
C PHE A 166 20.76 2.12 -7.14
N PRO A 167 21.91 2.13 -6.44
CA PRO A 167 23.22 1.92 -7.07
C PRO A 167 23.30 0.56 -7.79
N PRO A 168 24.03 0.45 -8.92
CA PRO A 168 24.37 -0.83 -9.53
C PRO A 168 25.00 -1.78 -8.50
N GLY A 169 24.62 -3.07 -8.52
CA GLY A 169 25.10 -4.07 -7.57
C GLY A 169 24.43 -4.08 -6.18
N ARG A 170 23.50 -3.15 -5.88
CA ARG A 170 22.66 -3.20 -4.65
C ARG A 170 21.29 -3.84 -4.84
N LEU A 171 20.91 -4.08 -6.07
CA LEU A 171 19.94 -5.09 -6.46
C LEU A 171 20.75 -6.06 -7.33
N HIS A 172 20.49 -7.37 -7.30
CA HIS A 172 21.03 -8.27 -8.33
C HIS A 172 20.34 -8.00 -9.69
N LEU A 173 20.37 -6.74 -10.16
CA LEU A 173 19.85 -6.30 -11.47
C LEU A 173 20.62 -6.95 -12.61
N ASP A 174 21.85 -7.40 -12.32
CA ASP A 174 22.76 -7.94 -13.31
C ASP A 174 22.56 -9.46 -13.53
N ALA A 175 21.70 -10.14 -12.74
CA ALA A 175 21.57 -11.60 -12.78
C ALA A 175 20.31 -12.12 -13.52
N ALA A 176 19.30 -11.28 -13.79
CA ALA A 176 18.08 -11.68 -14.50
C ALA A 176 17.70 -10.65 -15.57
N PRO A 177 17.43 -11.06 -16.83
CA PRO A 177 16.89 -10.14 -17.82
C PRO A 177 15.47 -9.72 -17.40
N GLY A 178 15.26 -8.42 -17.15
CA GLY A 178 13.94 -7.91 -16.73
C GLY A 178 13.97 -6.47 -16.20
N TYR A 179 12.79 -5.92 -15.89
CA TYR A 179 12.68 -4.63 -15.22
C TYR A 179 13.15 -4.77 -13.76
N PRO A 180 14.07 -3.92 -13.27
CA PRO A 180 14.56 -3.93 -11.89
C PRO A 180 13.51 -3.99 -10.78
N GLY A 181 12.32 -3.45 -11.03
CA GLY A 181 11.22 -3.41 -10.07
C GLY A 181 10.30 -4.63 -10.09
N ASP A 182 10.54 -5.60 -10.98
CA ASP A 182 9.85 -6.90 -10.96
C ASP A 182 10.52 -7.80 -9.90
N VAL A 183 10.44 -7.37 -8.64
CA VAL A 183 11.12 -8.01 -7.51
C VAL A 183 10.10 -8.48 -6.50
N ARG A 184 10.23 -9.72 -6.05
CA ARG A 184 9.38 -10.23 -4.99
C ARG A 184 9.83 -9.69 -3.64
N MET A 185 8.89 -9.48 -2.74
CA MET A 185 9.13 -8.98 -1.40
C MET A 185 8.37 -9.78 -0.37
N ARG A 186 8.76 -9.68 0.90
CA ARG A 186 8.03 -10.29 2.01
C ARG A 186 8.09 -9.45 3.25
N PHE A 187 7.05 -9.55 4.07
CA PHE A 187 7.07 -9.00 5.42
C PHE A 187 7.97 -9.82 6.35
N ARG A 188 8.61 -9.10 7.27
CA ARG A 188 9.37 -9.66 8.39
C ARG A 188 8.96 -8.94 9.67
N LEU A 189 8.72 -9.73 10.72
CA LEU A 189 8.45 -9.26 12.07
C LEU A 189 9.42 -9.97 13.02
N GLY A 190 10.44 -9.25 13.49
CA GLY A 190 11.56 -9.84 14.23
C GLY A 190 12.25 -10.97 13.44
N ALA A 191 12.29 -12.17 14.01
CA ALA A 191 12.86 -13.35 13.35
C ALA A 191 11.91 -14.02 12.33
N ARG A 192 10.61 -13.70 12.34
CA ARG A 192 9.59 -14.35 11.51
C ARG A 192 9.46 -13.70 10.16
N THR A 193 9.13 -14.49 9.15
CA THR A 193 8.95 -14.03 7.76
C THR A 193 7.64 -14.53 7.18
N GLY A 194 6.99 -13.69 6.39
CA GLY A 194 5.85 -14.05 5.56
C GLY A 194 6.28 -14.73 4.25
N PRO A 195 5.32 -15.14 3.43
CA PRO A 195 5.58 -15.53 2.06
C PRO A 195 6.14 -14.41 1.20
N TRP A 196 6.74 -14.80 0.09
CA TRP A 196 7.13 -13.89 -0.97
C TRP A 196 5.91 -13.54 -1.84
N PHE A 197 5.64 -12.25 -2.00
CA PHE A 197 4.67 -11.70 -2.96
C PHE A 197 5.39 -10.85 -4.01
N PRO A 198 4.78 -10.64 -5.19
CA PRO A 198 5.29 -9.70 -6.19
C PRO A 198 5.46 -8.28 -5.67
#